data_AF-D7CUI6-F1
#
_entry.id   AF-D7CUI6-F1
#
_cell.length_a   1.000
_cell.length_b   1.000
_cell.length_c   1.000
_cell.angle_alpha   90.00
_cell.angle_beta   90.00
_cell.angle_gamma   90.00
#
_symmetry.space_group_name_H-M   'P 1'
#
loop_
_entity.id
_entity.type
_entity.pdbx_description
1 polymer ?
#
loop_
_entity_poly.entity_id
_entity_poly.type
_entity_poly.pdbx_seq_one_letter_code
_entity_poly.pdbx_strand_id
1 'polypeptide(L)'
;MKASAGRAPLRSARFRAGCGRTCEGPAGLPELAYTELAYPECPACPHRLTPDGGPSFCRWLPQGAPHPFAALGALRAQLEP
;
A
#
# COMPACT_ATOMS: atom_id res chain seq x y z
N MET A 1 -22.71 16.77 30.14
CA MET A 1 -21.84 15.58 30.02
C MET A 1 -21.97 15.04 28.60
N LYS A 2 -20.96 15.20 27.73
CA LYS A 2 -20.90 14.50 26.44
C LYS A 2 -19.54 13.80 26.37
N ALA A 3 -19.55 12.48 26.56
CA ALA A 3 -18.37 11.65 26.41
C ALA A 3 -17.98 11.64 24.93
N SER A 4 -16.79 12.17 24.61
CA SER A 4 -16.17 11.98 23.31
C SER A 4 -15.60 10.57 23.28
N ALA A 5 -16.08 9.75 22.34
CA ALA A 5 -15.55 8.42 22.09
C ALA A 5 -14.06 8.55 21.72
N GLY A 6 -13.18 8.04 22.57
CA GLY A 6 -11.75 7.95 22.29
C GLY A 6 -11.52 7.09 21.06
N ARG A 7 -10.98 7.68 19.99
CA ARG A 7 -10.47 6.91 18.86
C ARG A 7 -9.22 6.20 19.36
N ALA A 8 -9.27 4.87 19.50
CA ALA A 8 -8.07 4.07 19.72
C ALA A 8 -7.03 4.48 18.65
N PRO A 9 -5.74 4.60 19.01
CA PRO A 9 -4.73 4.95 18.02
C PRO A 9 -4.81 3.92 16.89
N LEU A 10 -5.11 4.40 15.68
CA LEU A 10 -5.01 3.57 14.49
C LEU A 10 -3.57 3.09 14.46
N ARG A 11 -3.37 1.77 14.52
CA ARG A 11 -2.04 1.17 14.35
C ARG A 11 -1.44 1.73 13.05
N SER A 12 -0.15 2.02 13.04
CA SER A 12 0.56 2.44 11.83
C SER A 12 1.13 1.23 11.10
N ALA A 13 1.20 1.31 9.78
CA ALA A 13 1.91 0.35 8.93
C ALA A 13 2.86 1.10 7.99
N ARG A 14 3.95 0.44 7.62
CA ARG A 14 4.90 0.97 6.64
C ARG A 14 4.42 0.60 5.24
N PHE A 15 4.38 1.54 4.33
CA PHE A 15 4.03 1.31 2.93
C PHE A 15 5.26 1.45 2.04
N ARG A 16 5.24 0.83 0.86
CA ARG A 16 6.29 0.94 -0.17
C ARG A 16 5.69 1.23 -1.54
N ALA A 17 6.25 2.22 -2.22
CA ALA A 17 5.98 2.52 -3.62
C ALA A 17 6.82 1.64 -4.56
N GLY A 18 6.41 1.52 -5.83
CA GLY A 18 7.18 0.81 -6.85
C GLY A 18 8.56 1.39 -7.11
N CYS A 19 8.74 2.70 -6.90
CA CYS A 19 10.02 3.38 -6.98
C CYS A 19 10.91 3.17 -5.74
N GLY A 20 10.46 2.40 -4.75
CA GLY A 20 11.24 2.03 -3.56
C GLY A 20 11.04 2.93 -2.34
N ARG A 21 10.39 4.10 -2.48
CA ARG A 21 10.06 4.99 -1.36
C ARG A 21 9.16 4.33 -0.32
N THR A 22 9.31 4.75 0.92
CA THR A 22 8.53 4.23 2.06
C THR A 22 7.96 5.35 2.92
N CYS A 23 6.76 5.15 3.45
CA CYS A 23 6.09 6.07 4.35
C CYS A 23 5.33 5.29 5.43
N GLU A 24 4.87 6.00 6.45
CA GLU A 24 3.93 5.47 7.43
C GLU A 24 2.51 5.89 7.07
N GLY A 25 1.55 5.00 7.28
CA GLY A 25 0.14 5.28 7.09
C GLY A 25 -0.74 4.43 8.00
N PRO A 26 -2.07 4.62 7.94
CA PRO A 26 -3.00 3.83 8.73
C PRO A 26 -2.87 2.34 8.39
N ALA A 27 -2.69 1.50 9.41
CA ALA A 27 -2.72 0.06 9.24
C ALA A 27 -4.12 -0.41 8.86
N GLY A 28 -4.18 -1.54 8.14
CA GLY A 28 -5.42 -2.15 7.66
C GLY A 28 -5.88 -1.64 6.28
N LEU A 29 -5.24 -0.59 5.74
CA LEU A 29 -5.48 -0.19 4.36
C LEU A 29 -4.76 -1.14 3.39
N PRO A 30 -5.44 -1.58 2.31
CA PRO A 30 -4.81 -2.41 1.28
C PRO A 30 -3.77 -1.64 0.47
N GLU A 31 -3.91 -0.32 0.37
CA GLU A 31 -3.01 0.57 -0.36
C GLU A 31 -3.20 2.04 0.04
N LEU A 32 -2.24 2.88 -0.36
CA LEU A 32 -2.35 4.35 -0.34
C LEU A 32 -2.15 4.92 -1.75
N ALA A 33 -2.93 5.95 -2.07
CA ALA A 33 -2.76 6.76 -3.26
C ALA A 33 -1.95 8.01 -2.94
N TYR A 34 -0.74 8.12 -3.49
CA TYR A 34 0.11 9.30 -3.35
C TYR A 34 -0.03 10.20 -4.56
N THR A 35 -0.82 11.26 -4.41
CA THR A 35 -1.20 12.20 -5.48
C THR A 35 -0.22 13.35 -5.65
N GLU A 36 0.56 13.70 -4.61
CA GLU A 36 1.52 14.81 -4.69
C GLU A 36 2.65 14.55 -5.69
N LEU A 37 3.05 13.28 -5.87
CA LEU A 37 4.09 12.86 -6.82
C LEU A 37 5.39 13.70 -6.72
N ALA A 38 5.74 14.18 -5.52
CA ALA A 38 6.80 15.18 -5.33
C ALA A 38 8.23 14.65 -5.52
N TYR A 39 8.40 13.34 -5.76
CA TYR A 39 9.71 12.73 -5.91
C TYR A 39 10.15 12.71 -7.39
N PRO A 40 11.42 13.02 -7.69
CA PRO A 40 11.94 13.02 -9.07
C PRO A 40 11.76 11.71 -9.84
N GLU A 41 11.72 10.58 -9.15
CA GLU A 41 11.53 9.25 -9.72
C GLU A 41 10.06 8.89 -9.98
N CYS A 42 9.09 9.69 -9.50
CA CYS A 42 7.67 9.43 -9.72
C CYS A 42 7.25 9.29 -11.20
N PRO A 43 7.76 10.09 -12.15
CA PRO A 43 7.42 9.96 -13.57
C PRO A 43 7.80 8.59 -14.17
N ALA A 44 8.85 7.95 -13.67
CA ALA A 44 9.33 6.64 -14.13
C ALA A 44 8.89 5.48 -13.22
N CYS A 45 8.06 5.75 -12.20
CA CYS A 45 7.64 4.72 -11.26
C CYS A 45 6.72 3.69 -11.96
N PRO A 46 7.03 2.38 -11.90
CA PRO A 46 6.20 1.35 -12.51
C PRO A 46 4.80 1.25 -11.88
N HIS A 47 4.62 1.82 -10.68
CA HIS A 47 3.35 1.84 -9.96
C HIS A 47 2.64 3.21 -10.07
N ARG A 48 3.05 4.08 -11.00
CA ARG A 48 2.30 5.29 -11.34
C ARG A 48 1.08 4.92 -12.18
N LEU A 49 -0.10 5.31 -11.71
CA LEU A 49 -1.36 5.09 -12.39
C LEU A 49 -1.88 6.43 -12.91
N THR A 50 -2.38 6.44 -14.15
CA THR A 50 -3.06 7.60 -14.75
C THR A 50 -4.47 7.16 -15.13
N PRO A 51 -5.45 7.37 -14.24
CA PRO A 51 -6.85 7.05 -14.54
C PRO A 51 -7.39 8.00 -15.61
N ASP A 52 -8.37 7.53 -16.38
CA ASP A 52 -9.07 8.38 -17.33
C ASP A 52 -9.85 9.47 -16.57
N GLY A 53 -9.61 10.75 -16.93
CA GLY A 53 -10.28 11.90 -16.31
C GLY A 53 -9.84 12.25 -14.89
N GLY A 54 -8.79 11.64 -14.33
CA GLY A 54 -8.31 11.91 -12.97
C GLY A 54 -6.82 12.22 -12.86
N PRO A 55 -6.37 12.79 -11.73
CA PRO A 55 -4.94 13.04 -11.51
C PRO A 55 -4.18 11.72 -11.41
N SER A 56 -2.97 11.69 -11.94
CA SER A 56 -2.08 10.56 -11.74
C SER A 56 -1.66 10.45 -10.28
N PHE A 57 -1.43 9.23 -9.82
CA PHE A 57 -0.93 8.97 -8.46
C PHE A 57 -0.02 7.76 -8.46
N CYS A 58 0.84 7.68 -7.45
CA CYS A 58 1.64 6.50 -7.20
C CYS A 58 0.88 5.60 -6.21
N ARG A 59 0.82 4.31 -6.52
CA ARG A 59 0.26 3.30 -5.61
C ARG A 59 1.32 2.82 -4.61
N TRP A 60 0.98 2.82 -3.32
CA TRP A 60 1.86 2.37 -2.25
C TRP A 60 1.20 1.19 -1.53
N LEU A 61 1.94 0.11 -1.34
CA LEU A 61 1.43 -1.13 -0.76
C LEU A 61 1.99 -1.34 0.66
N PRO A 62 1.20 -1.87 1.60
CA PRO A 62 1.67 -2.15 2.95
C PRO A 62 2.77 -3.21 2.90
N GLN A 63 3.86 -2.97 3.64
CA GLN A 63 4.94 -3.93 3.82
C GLN A 63 4.55 -4.97 4.87
N GLY A 64 4.87 -6.23 4.61
CA GLY A 64 4.55 -7.33 5.52
C GLY A 64 3.11 -7.84 5.44
N ALA A 65 2.27 -7.26 4.58
CA ALA A 65 0.98 -7.85 4.26
C ALA A 65 1.21 -9.16 3.45
N PRO A 66 0.44 -10.23 3.74
CA PRO A 66 0.53 -11.46 2.96
C PRO A 66 0.19 -11.17 1.49
N HIS A 67 0.99 -11.74 0.59
CA HIS A 67 0.76 -11.61 -0.85
C HIS A 67 -0.60 -12.23 -1.22
N PRO A 68 -1.39 -11.63 -2.14
CA PRO A 68 -2.70 -12.18 -2.53
C PRO A 68 -2.65 -13.63 -3.01
N PHE A 69 -1.52 -14.03 -3.60
CA PHE A 69 -1.29 -15.39 -4.08
C PHE A 69 -0.44 -16.26 -3.13
N ALA A 70 -0.27 -15.86 -1.87
CA ALA A 70 0.49 -16.65 -0.89
C ALA A 70 -0.06 -18.08 -0.75
N ALA A 71 -1.40 -18.24 -0.83
CA ALA A 71 -2.05 -19.54 -0.83
C ALA A 71 -1.64 -20.43 -2.01
N LEU A 72 -1.37 -19.85 -3.19
CA LEU A 72 -0.89 -20.61 -4.35
C LEU A 72 0.54 -21.11 -4.15
N GLY A 73 1.39 -20.34 -3.45
CA GLY A 73 2.73 -20.80 -3.07
C GLY A 73 2.68 -22.01 -2.14
N ALA A 74 1.76 -22.00 -1.17
CA ALA A 74 1.52 -23.13 -0.27
C ALA A 74 0.97 -24.35 -1.02
N LEU A 75 0.15 -24.15 -2.05
CA LEU A 75 -0.33 -25.24 -2.90
C LEU A 75 0.82 -25.87 -3.70
N ARG A 76 1.72 -25.06 -4.29
CA ARG A 76 2.90 -25.58 -5.02
C ARG A 76 3.75 -26.50 -4.13
N ALA A 77 4.01 -26.10 -2.89
CA ALA A 77 4.78 -26.90 -1.94
C ALA A 77 4.15 -28.26 -1.60
N GLN A 78 2.84 -28.44 -1.83
CA GLN A 78 2.14 -29.72 -1.63
C GLN A 78 2.19 -30.61 -2.87
N LEU A 79 2.54 -30.05 -4.03
CA LEU A 79 2.57 -30.74 -5.32
C LEU A 79 3.98 -31.17 -5.73
N GLU A 80 5.02 -30.61 -5.10
CA GLU A 80 6.40 -31.06 -5.26
C GLU A 80 6.68 -32.21 -4.26
N PRO A 81 6.97 -33.44 -4.73
CA PRO A 81 7.16 -34.61 -3.88
C PRO A 81 8.45 -34.56 -3.04
#